data_AF-A0A964JQI2-F1
#
_entry.id   AF-A0A964JQI2-F1
#
_cell.length_a   1.000
_cell.length_b   1.000
_cell.length_c   1.000
_cell.angle_alpha   90.00
_cell.angle_beta   90.00
_cell.angle_gamma   90.00
#
_symmetry.space_group_name_H-M   'P 1'
#
loop_
_entity.id
_entity.type
_entity.pdbx_description
1 polymer ?
#
loop_
_entity_poly.entity_id
_entity_poly.type
_entity_poly.pdbx_seq_one_letter_code
_entity_poly.pdbx_strand_id
1 'polypeptide(L)'
;MSDERGPERKGAGTYLFVRPRANSRGPEDEGSVLLQSEGQPPRGDDIASLRPEIQGERRGAPSLPLRYRRPRLLAPEIDGRLVLFVEPDGANASRYRQAAAALLKARGTKRRLWIAGVAPGVGGTLTTMNIAAALAEQRRITIVQMGAHRRVIAKSSFGLADRTFAEEAERRTLDLWLVADQLAIMPNPLTLPLSAEGEEVLASLTAAADVVVIDGPAADDLDGIAAMRGHVDGVLLVARPVDLATGRFEAALGRLSGFRMIGTFLNGTPDEVMRVGG
;
A
#
# COMPACT_ATOMS: atom_id res chain seq x y z
N MET A 1 -24.23 -36.87 27.47
CA MET A 1 -23.35 -37.19 26.32
C MET A 1 -23.36 -35.97 25.44
N SER A 2 -22.39 -35.09 25.70
CA SER A 2 -22.35 -33.72 25.17
C SER A 2 -21.22 -33.64 24.15
N ASP A 3 -21.56 -33.08 23.00
CA ASP A 3 -20.76 -32.97 21.77
C ASP A 3 -19.78 -31.78 21.92
N GLU A 4 -18.48 -32.06 22.01
CA GLU A 4 -17.42 -31.04 21.95
C GLU A 4 -16.77 -31.06 20.57
N ARG A 5 -17.14 -30.10 19.71
CA ARG A 5 -16.37 -29.74 18.51
C ARG A 5 -15.73 -28.38 18.72
N GLY A 6 -14.41 -28.38 18.90
CA GLY A 6 -13.58 -27.18 18.95
C GLY A 6 -13.50 -26.48 17.58
N PRO A 7 -13.17 -25.18 17.54
CA PRO A 7 -13.22 -24.41 16.30
C PRO A 7 -11.99 -24.65 15.41
N GLU A 8 -12.27 -24.75 14.11
CA GLU A 8 -11.32 -24.79 13.00
C GLU A 8 -10.35 -23.60 13.02
N ARG A 9 -9.05 -23.90 12.88
CA ARG A 9 -7.99 -22.91 12.63
C ARG A 9 -8.09 -22.42 11.18
N LYS A 10 -8.42 -21.14 10.99
CA LYS A 10 -8.28 -20.45 9.69
C LYS A 10 -6.80 -20.29 9.33
N GLY A 11 -6.48 -20.54 8.06
CA GLY A 11 -5.14 -20.65 7.51
C GLY A 11 -4.27 -19.42 7.75
N ALA A 12 -3.04 -19.68 8.22
CA ALA A 12 -1.95 -18.72 8.20
C ALA A 12 -1.56 -18.44 6.75
N GLY A 13 -1.60 -17.17 6.34
CA GLY A 13 -0.96 -16.74 5.09
C GLY A 13 0.53 -17.06 5.14
N THR A 14 1.01 -17.79 4.13
CA THR A 14 2.44 -18.12 4.01
C THR A 14 3.20 -16.86 3.61
N TYR A 15 3.64 -16.08 4.59
CA TYR A 15 4.66 -15.08 4.36
C TYR A 15 6.00 -15.80 4.19
N LEU A 16 6.59 -15.71 3.00
CA LEU A 16 7.94 -16.22 2.75
C LEU A 16 8.96 -15.23 3.34
N PHE A 17 9.03 -15.17 4.67
CA PHE A 17 10.12 -14.48 5.36
C PHE A 17 11.35 -15.36 5.30
N VAL A 18 12.36 -14.94 4.53
CA VAL A 18 13.73 -15.41 4.76
C VAL A 18 14.15 -14.82 6.10
N ARG A 19 14.09 -15.62 7.17
CA ARG A 19 14.63 -15.21 8.48
C ARG A 19 16.10 -14.84 8.27
N PRO A 20 16.56 -13.64 8.65
CA PRO A 20 17.99 -13.36 8.69
C PRO A 20 18.61 -14.35 9.69
N ARG A 21 19.61 -15.12 9.25
CA ARG A 21 20.43 -15.92 10.17
C ARG A 21 21.03 -14.95 11.19
N ALA A 22 20.73 -15.16 12.46
CA ALA A 22 21.49 -14.56 13.55
C ALA A 22 22.95 -14.94 13.34
N ASN A 23 23.78 -13.95 13.03
CA ASN A 23 25.20 -14.16 12.79
C ASN A 23 25.89 -14.20 14.15
N SER A 24 25.74 -15.31 14.88
CA SER A 24 26.60 -15.63 16.03
C SER A 24 27.76 -16.49 15.52
N ARG A 25 28.84 -15.85 15.07
CA ARG A 25 30.13 -16.51 14.89
C ARG A 25 31.01 -16.20 16.10
N GLY A 26 31.06 -17.14 17.04
CA GLY A 26 32.31 -17.48 17.71
C GLY A 26 33.10 -18.46 16.81
N PRO A 27 34.43 -18.57 16.99
CA PRO A 27 35.27 -19.43 16.16
C PRO A 27 35.19 -20.88 16.65
N GLU A 28 35.59 -21.81 15.76
CA GLU A 28 35.79 -23.25 15.98
C GLU A 28 34.51 -24.11 15.84
N ASP A 29 34.37 -24.82 14.72
CA ASP A 29 34.75 -26.25 14.65
C ASP A 29 34.51 -26.81 13.23
N GLU A 30 35.44 -27.65 12.78
CA GLU A 30 35.40 -28.36 11.51
C GLU A 30 34.44 -29.55 11.59
N GLY A 31 33.53 -29.67 10.62
CA GLY A 31 32.57 -30.78 10.61
C GLY A 31 31.69 -30.77 9.36
N SER A 32 32.24 -31.31 8.28
CA SER A 32 31.55 -31.61 7.02
C SER A 32 30.32 -32.50 7.22
N VAL A 33 29.14 -32.03 6.81
CA VAL A 33 28.00 -32.88 6.45
C VAL A 33 27.41 -32.39 5.13
N LEU A 34 27.58 -33.22 4.10
CA LEU A 34 26.88 -33.18 2.83
C LEU A 34 25.37 -33.40 3.06
N LEU A 35 24.54 -32.47 2.62
CA LEU A 35 23.15 -32.74 2.27
C LEU A 35 22.85 -32.12 0.91
N GLN A 36 22.81 -32.99 -0.09
CA GLN A 36 22.23 -32.74 -1.40
C GLN A 36 20.71 -32.60 -1.26
N SER A 37 20.15 -31.51 -1.78
CA SER A 37 18.88 -31.56 -2.49
C SER A 37 18.83 -30.40 -3.49
N GLU A 38 19.11 -30.72 -4.75
CA GLU A 38 18.87 -29.85 -5.89
C GLU A 38 17.37 -29.66 -6.08
N GLY A 39 16.85 -28.52 -5.65
CA GLY A 39 15.56 -28.00 -6.11
C GLY A 39 15.83 -26.88 -7.10
N GLN A 40 15.72 -27.17 -8.39
CA GLN A 40 15.86 -26.19 -9.46
C GLN A 40 14.88 -25.02 -9.24
N PRO A 41 15.31 -23.75 -9.27
CA PRO A 41 14.40 -22.63 -9.05
C PRO A 41 13.35 -22.60 -10.17
N PRO A 42 12.07 -22.30 -9.86
CA PRO A 42 11.03 -22.26 -10.87
C PRO A 42 11.36 -21.21 -11.93
N ARG A 43 11.23 -21.61 -13.20
CA ARG A 43 11.42 -20.72 -14.36
C ARG A 43 10.33 -19.65 -14.35
N GLY A 44 10.71 -18.42 -14.70
CA GLY A 44 9.94 -17.19 -14.50
C GLY A 44 8.66 -17.01 -15.34
N ASP A 45 8.05 -18.08 -15.86
CA ASP A 45 6.91 -17.99 -16.78
C ASP A 45 5.59 -18.59 -16.24
N ASP A 46 5.58 -19.20 -15.05
CA ASP A 46 4.37 -19.80 -14.45
C ASP A 46 3.52 -18.80 -13.62
N ILE A 47 3.14 -17.67 -14.21
CA ILE A 47 2.27 -16.66 -13.55
C ILE A 47 0.78 -16.83 -13.94
N ALA A 48 0.46 -17.64 -14.95
CA ALA A 48 -0.91 -17.81 -15.44
C ALA A 48 -1.85 -18.56 -14.47
N SER A 49 -1.33 -19.19 -13.41
CA SER A 49 -2.09 -20.08 -12.52
C SER A 49 -2.51 -19.47 -11.18
N LEU A 50 -2.06 -18.26 -10.84
CA LEU A 50 -2.55 -17.55 -9.67
C LEU A 50 -3.91 -16.89 -9.99
N ARG A 51 -4.96 -17.70 -10.15
CA ARG A 51 -6.33 -17.23 -9.99
C ARG A 51 -6.61 -17.17 -8.49
N PRO A 52 -6.74 -15.99 -7.87
CA PRO A 52 -7.22 -15.93 -6.51
C PRO A 52 -8.72 -16.21 -6.58
N GLU A 53 -9.16 -17.41 -6.19
CA GLU A 53 -10.54 -17.62 -5.75
C GLU A 53 -10.71 -16.86 -4.43
N ILE A 54 -10.84 -15.55 -4.51
CA ILE A 54 -11.09 -14.67 -3.37
C ILE A 54 -12.55 -14.24 -3.44
N GLN A 55 -13.32 -14.64 -2.44
CA GLN A 55 -14.74 -14.35 -2.27
C GLN A 55 -14.98 -12.83 -2.27
N GLY A 56 -15.41 -12.33 -3.42
CA GLY A 56 -15.99 -11.02 -3.61
C GLY A 56 -16.95 -11.12 -4.79
N GLU A 57 -18.07 -10.41 -4.73
CA GLU A 57 -18.97 -10.26 -5.89
C GLU A 57 -18.13 -9.94 -7.13
N ARG A 58 -18.38 -10.65 -8.24
CA ARG A 58 -17.72 -10.40 -9.52
C ARG A 58 -18.05 -8.97 -9.98
N ARG A 59 -17.20 -8.00 -9.62
CA ARG A 59 -17.43 -6.57 -9.82
C ARG A 59 -16.69 -6.06 -11.05
N GLY A 60 -17.20 -6.44 -12.23
CA GLY A 60 -16.67 -6.03 -13.53
C GLY A 60 -15.26 -6.54 -13.83
N ALA A 61 -14.97 -6.86 -15.08
CA ALA A 61 -13.57 -7.08 -15.49
C ALA A 61 -12.87 -5.72 -15.64
N PRO A 62 -11.58 -5.57 -15.27
CA PRO A 62 -10.83 -4.37 -15.59
C PRO A 62 -10.80 -4.18 -17.12
N SER A 63 -10.96 -2.94 -17.61
CA SER A 63 -10.93 -2.66 -19.05
C SER A 63 -9.52 -2.76 -19.62
N LEU A 64 -8.51 -2.46 -18.79
CA LEU A 64 -7.10 -2.67 -19.11
C LEU A 64 -6.60 -3.96 -18.45
N PRO A 65 -5.85 -4.81 -19.18
CA PRO A 65 -5.22 -5.98 -18.59
C PRO A 65 -4.24 -5.58 -17.48
N LEU A 66 -4.26 -6.34 -16.39
CA LEU A 66 -3.37 -6.14 -15.24
C LEU A 66 -2.28 -7.22 -15.25
N ARG A 67 -1.03 -6.78 -15.11
CA ARG A 67 0.11 -7.67 -14.96
C ARG A 67 0.68 -7.52 -13.56
N TYR A 68 0.45 -8.53 -12.72
CA TYR A 68 1.05 -8.59 -11.40
C TYR A 68 2.45 -9.14 -11.49
N ARG A 69 3.40 -8.43 -10.89
CA ARG A 69 4.79 -8.86 -10.71
C ARG A 69 5.05 -8.96 -9.22
N ARG A 70 5.63 -10.08 -8.79
CA ARG A 70 6.19 -10.18 -7.44
C ARG A 70 7.65 -9.73 -7.53
N PRO A 71 7.99 -8.51 -7.12
CA PRO A 71 9.39 -8.14 -7.06
C PRO A 71 10.11 -9.04 -6.05
N ARG A 72 11.38 -9.35 -6.34
CA ARG A 72 12.26 -9.92 -5.31
C ARG A 72 12.55 -8.81 -4.29
N LEU A 73 11.90 -8.86 -3.14
CA LEU A 73 12.24 -8.03 -1.99
C LEU A 73 13.63 -8.47 -1.49
N LEU A 74 14.60 -7.57 -1.50
CA LEU A 74 15.90 -7.82 -0.90
C LEU A 74 15.76 -7.54 0.60
N ALA A 75 15.66 -8.59 1.43
CA ALA A 75 15.56 -8.47 2.89
C ALA A 75 16.95 -8.15 3.48
N PRO A 76 17.42 -6.89 3.37
CA PRO A 76 17.28 -5.92 4.47
C PRO A 76 16.85 -4.50 4.04
N GLU A 77 16.25 -4.32 2.86
CA GLU A 77 15.95 -3.01 2.26
C GLU A 77 14.55 -2.47 2.57
N ILE A 78 13.74 -3.18 3.37
CA ILE A 78 12.44 -2.65 3.79
C ILE A 78 12.67 -1.55 4.84
N ASP A 79 12.13 -0.37 4.57
CA ASP A 79 12.22 0.77 5.47
C ASP A 79 11.64 0.39 6.85
N GLY A 80 12.43 0.53 7.92
CA GLY A 80 12.04 0.21 9.29
C GLY A 80 10.75 0.89 9.76
N ARG A 81 10.34 1.98 9.09
CA ARG A 81 9.11 2.73 9.38
C ARG A 81 7.86 2.11 8.74
N LEU A 82 8.01 1.12 7.86
CA LEU A 82 6.92 0.27 7.39
C LEU A 82 6.63 -0.82 8.43
N VAL A 83 6.12 -0.39 9.58
CA VAL A 83 5.93 -1.21 10.78
C VAL A 83 5.06 -2.44 10.54
N LEU A 84 4.12 -2.40 9.59
CA LEU A 84 3.31 -3.58 9.24
C LEU A 84 4.12 -4.72 8.60
N PHE A 85 5.29 -4.41 8.03
CA PHE A 85 6.17 -5.40 7.41
C PHE A 85 7.33 -5.79 8.33
N VAL A 86 7.82 -4.85 9.12
CA VAL A 86 9.03 -5.02 9.95
C VAL A 86 8.70 -5.51 11.36
N GLU A 87 7.63 -4.98 11.96
CA GLU A 87 7.20 -5.33 13.32
C GLU A 87 5.65 -5.46 13.36
N PRO A 88 5.08 -6.46 12.66
CA PRO A 88 3.63 -6.57 12.47
C PRO A 88 2.85 -6.70 13.78
N ASP A 89 3.44 -7.24 14.84
CA ASP A 89 2.80 -7.41 16.15
C ASP A 89 3.06 -6.24 17.11
N GLY A 90 3.79 -5.21 16.65
CA GLY A 90 4.17 -4.05 17.46
C GLY A 90 3.01 -3.09 17.75
N ALA A 91 3.22 -2.23 18.76
CA ALA A 91 2.24 -1.20 19.14
C ALA A 91 1.93 -0.24 17.97
N ASN A 92 2.94 0.15 17.20
CA ASN A 92 2.77 1.02 16.04
C ASN A 92 1.92 0.36 14.94
N ALA A 93 2.16 -0.93 14.65
CA ALA A 93 1.35 -1.67 13.67
C ALA A 93 -0.12 -1.75 14.10
N SER A 94 -0.37 -1.98 15.39
CA SER A 94 -1.72 -1.99 15.96
C SER A 94 -2.46 -0.65 15.78
N ARG A 95 -1.76 0.50 15.84
CA ARG A 95 -2.36 1.82 15.60
C ARG A 95 -2.80 1.98 14.15
N TYR A 96 -1.98 1.57 13.19
CA TYR A 96 -2.36 1.57 11.78
C TYR A 96 -3.53 0.63 11.48
N ARG A 97 -3.64 -0.52 12.17
CA ARG A 97 -4.84 -1.38 12.09
C ARG A 97 -6.09 -0.71 12.62
N GLN A 98 -6.00 -0.01 13.76
CA GLN A 98 -7.12 0.76 14.31
C GLN A 98 -7.56 1.87 13.35
N ALA A 99 -6.60 2.60 12.77
CA ALA A 99 -6.88 3.59 11.74
C ALA A 99 -7.50 2.96 10.49
N ALA A 100 -6.98 1.84 9.99
CA ALA A 100 -7.54 1.13 8.84
C ALA A 100 -8.98 0.65 9.09
N ALA A 101 -9.27 0.14 10.29
CA ALA A 101 -10.63 -0.26 10.69
C ALA A 101 -11.58 0.96 10.74
N ALA A 102 -11.14 2.07 11.34
CA ALA A 102 -11.90 3.31 11.39
C ALA A 102 -12.15 3.87 9.97
N LEU A 103 -11.14 3.83 9.11
CA LEU A 103 -11.22 4.23 7.70
C LEU A 103 -12.19 3.35 6.91
N LEU A 104 -12.14 2.03 7.07
CA LEU A 104 -13.07 1.10 6.43
C LEU A 104 -14.52 1.40 6.79
N LYS A 105 -14.79 1.73 8.05
CA LYS A 105 -16.12 2.13 8.52
C LYS A 105 -16.52 3.49 7.94
N ALA A 106 -15.64 4.49 8.05
CA ALA A 106 -15.92 5.88 7.65
C ALA A 106 -16.10 6.07 6.14
N ARG A 107 -15.34 5.32 5.33
CA ARG A 107 -15.41 5.43 3.87
C ARG A 107 -16.76 4.96 3.32
N GLY A 108 -17.42 4.00 3.98
CA GLY A 108 -18.65 3.38 3.48
C GLY A 108 -18.42 2.63 2.17
N THR A 109 -19.09 3.03 1.09
CA THR A 109 -18.96 2.41 -0.25
C THR A 109 -17.85 3.00 -1.11
N LYS A 110 -17.19 4.09 -0.66
CA LYS A 110 -16.11 4.76 -1.40
C LYS A 110 -14.92 3.83 -1.62
N ARG A 111 -14.34 3.87 -2.80
CA ARG A 111 -13.26 2.95 -3.23
C ARG A 111 -11.98 3.67 -3.61
N ARG A 112 -12.04 4.91 -4.09
CA ARG A 112 -10.86 5.69 -4.47
C ARG A 112 -10.55 6.70 -3.38
N LEU A 113 -9.56 6.39 -2.56
CA LEU A 113 -9.20 7.18 -1.39
C LEU A 113 -7.89 7.90 -1.63
N TRP A 114 -7.87 9.22 -1.49
CA TRP A 114 -6.64 9.99 -1.49
C TRP A 114 -6.13 10.16 -0.07
N ILE A 115 -4.89 9.77 0.17
CA ILE A 115 -4.18 10.09 1.40
C ILE A 115 -3.24 11.25 1.10
N ALA A 116 -3.53 12.41 1.66
CA ALA A 116 -2.82 13.66 1.39
C ALA A 116 -2.08 14.10 2.66
N GLY A 117 -0.81 14.48 2.56
CA GLY A 117 -0.16 15.21 3.65
C GLY A 117 -0.57 16.68 3.65
N VAL A 118 -0.65 17.33 4.81
CA VAL A 118 -0.85 18.80 4.87
C VAL A 118 0.27 19.59 4.19
N ALA A 119 1.49 19.02 4.16
CA ALA A 119 2.68 19.54 3.50
C ALA A 119 3.67 18.39 3.19
N PRO A 120 4.71 18.59 2.36
CA PRO A 120 5.80 17.64 2.22
C PRO A 120 6.49 17.32 3.55
N GLY A 121 6.97 16.09 3.70
CA GLY A 121 7.73 15.67 4.89
C GLY A 121 6.91 15.37 6.15
N VAL A 122 5.58 15.49 6.10
CA VAL A 122 4.71 15.14 7.26
C VAL A 122 4.50 13.63 7.44
N GLY A 123 5.06 12.82 6.54
CA GLY A 123 4.94 11.35 6.57
C GLY A 123 3.79 10.78 5.74
N GLY A 124 3.13 11.60 4.89
CA GLY A 124 1.99 11.19 4.06
C GLY A 124 2.17 9.82 3.39
N THR A 125 3.26 9.62 2.64
CA THR A 125 3.51 8.32 1.98
C THR A 125 3.70 7.15 2.96
N LEU A 126 4.45 7.33 4.05
CA LEU A 126 4.65 6.25 5.02
C LEU A 126 3.32 5.86 5.69
N THR A 127 2.51 6.87 6.03
CA THR A 127 1.15 6.67 6.53
C THR A 127 0.30 5.95 5.49
N THR A 128 0.36 6.36 4.21
CA THR A 128 -0.35 5.70 3.10
C THR A 128 0.00 4.22 3.02
N MET A 129 1.30 3.89 3.02
CA MET A 129 1.78 2.52 2.89
C MET A 129 1.37 1.65 4.09
N ASN A 130 1.53 2.13 5.32
CA ASN A 130 1.15 1.38 6.51
C ASN A 130 -0.38 1.19 6.63
N ILE A 131 -1.17 2.23 6.32
CA ILE A 131 -2.64 2.12 6.29
C ILE A 131 -3.06 1.13 5.19
N ALA A 132 -2.49 1.21 4.00
CA ALA A 132 -2.80 0.29 2.91
C ALA A 132 -2.43 -1.16 3.24
N ALA A 133 -1.28 -1.39 3.88
CA ALA A 133 -0.89 -2.71 4.38
C ALA A 133 -1.87 -3.25 5.42
N ALA A 134 -2.29 -2.42 6.39
CA ALA A 134 -3.29 -2.81 7.38
C ALA A 134 -4.67 -3.08 6.76
N LEU A 135 -5.10 -2.28 5.76
CA LEU A 135 -6.31 -2.53 4.99
C LEU A 135 -6.23 -3.85 4.21
N ALA A 136 -5.04 -4.18 3.71
CA ALA A 136 -4.77 -5.39 2.93
C ALA A 136 -4.84 -6.68 3.76
N GLU A 137 -4.88 -6.60 5.09
CA GLU A 137 -5.18 -7.78 5.92
C GLU A 137 -6.61 -8.28 5.71
N GLN A 138 -7.53 -7.46 5.17
CA GLN A 138 -8.96 -7.79 5.04
C GLN A 138 -9.56 -7.55 3.65
N ARG A 139 -8.89 -6.79 2.78
CA ARG A 139 -9.42 -6.31 1.51
C ARG A 139 -8.33 -6.27 0.46
N ARG A 140 -8.69 -6.41 -0.83
CA ARG A 140 -7.75 -6.18 -1.92
C ARG A 140 -7.49 -4.68 -2.06
N ILE A 141 -6.24 -4.28 -1.87
CA ILE A 141 -5.80 -2.89 -1.91
C ILE A 141 -4.82 -2.70 -3.07
N THR A 142 -5.04 -1.65 -3.85
CA THR A 142 -4.06 -1.16 -4.81
C THR A 142 -3.63 0.25 -4.43
N ILE A 143 -2.34 0.47 -4.27
CA ILE A 143 -1.76 1.81 -4.11
C ILE A 143 -1.42 2.37 -5.49
N VAL A 144 -1.84 3.60 -5.78
CA VAL A 144 -1.38 4.38 -6.94
C VAL A 144 -0.44 5.45 -6.44
N GLN A 145 0.84 5.38 -6.79
CA GLN A 145 1.84 6.28 -6.26
C GLN A 145 2.10 7.46 -7.21
N MET A 146 1.54 8.64 -6.94
CA MET A 146 1.62 9.80 -7.83
C MET A 146 2.79 10.74 -7.50
N GLY A 147 3.34 11.39 -8.53
CA GLY A 147 4.31 12.50 -8.41
C GLY A 147 5.78 12.12 -8.60
N ALA A 148 6.53 13.00 -9.29
CA ALA A 148 7.90 12.74 -9.72
C ALA A 148 8.93 12.61 -8.59
N HIS A 149 8.71 13.28 -7.47
CA HIS A 149 9.58 13.19 -6.29
C HIS A 149 9.35 11.92 -5.45
N ARG A 150 8.29 11.16 -5.75
CA ARG A 150 7.94 9.93 -5.01
C ARG A 150 8.52 8.66 -5.63
N ARG A 151 9.28 8.79 -6.73
CA ARG A 151 10.12 7.73 -7.35
C ARG A 151 10.96 6.93 -6.34
N VAL A 152 11.24 7.51 -5.18
CA VAL A 152 12.12 6.92 -4.18
C VAL A 152 11.40 5.93 -3.27
N ILE A 153 10.11 6.04 -2.94
CA ILE A 153 9.57 5.30 -1.77
C ILE A 153 9.20 3.84 -2.07
N ALA A 154 8.55 3.50 -3.18
CA ALA A 154 8.40 2.07 -3.54
C ALA A 154 9.77 1.41 -3.80
N LYS A 155 10.72 2.19 -4.33
CA LYS A 155 12.10 1.75 -4.59
C LYS A 155 12.90 1.53 -3.30
N SER A 156 12.89 2.48 -2.38
CA SER A 156 13.71 2.54 -1.17
C SER A 156 13.04 1.87 0.02
N SER A 157 11.71 1.73 0.02
CA SER A 157 10.98 1.08 1.10
C SER A 157 10.63 -0.38 0.79
N PHE A 158 10.75 -0.83 -0.47
CA PHE A 158 10.61 -2.24 -0.84
C PHE A 158 11.80 -2.80 -1.65
N GLY A 159 12.87 -2.03 -1.88
CA GLY A 159 14.10 -2.52 -2.53
C GLY A 159 13.96 -2.84 -4.04
N LEU A 160 13.22 -2.01 -4.78
CA LEU A 160 12.77 -2.34 -6.14
C LEU A 160 13.73 -1.79 -7.21
N ALA A 161 14.16 -2.60 -8.18
CA ALA A 161 15.11 -2.16 -9.22
C ALA A 161 14.44 -1.25 -10.27
N ASP A 162 15.18 -0.26 -10.80
CA ASP A 162 14.70 0.62 -11.88
C ASP A 162 14.47 -0.21 -13.15
N ARG A 163 13.23 -0.24 -13.62
CA ARG A 163 12.98 -0.26 -15.06
C ARG A 163 12.26 1.01 -15.42
N THR A 164 12.84 1.73 -16.36
CA THR A 164 12.29 2.97 -16.90
C THR A 164 10.96 2.67 -17.60
N PHE A 165 9.89 3.30 -17.11
CA PHE A 165 8.53 3.31 -17.68
C PHE A 165 8.43 3.59 -19.20
N ALA A 166 9.52 4.06 -19.82
CA ALA A 166 9.57 4.37 -21.24
C ALA A 166 9.32 3.16 -22.16
N GLU A 167 9.55 1.93 -21.70
CA GLU A 167 9.24 0.70 -22.48
C GLU A 167 7.81 0.19 -22.27
N GLU A 168 7.05 0.72 -21.29
CA GLU A 168 5.75 0.19 -20.88
C GLU A 168 4.56 0.95 -21.48
N ALA A 169 4.73 2.20 -21.93
CA ALA A 169 3.68 3.00 -22.56
C ALA A 169 3.15 2.41 -23.89
N GLU A 170 3.91 1.54 -24.56
CA GLU A 170 3.48 0.85 -25.78
C GLU A 170 2.50 -0.31 -25.51
N ARG A 171 2.48 -0.84 -24.29
CA ARG A 171 1.63 -1.98 -23.92
C ARG A 171 0.49 -1.42 -23.08
N ARG A 172 -0.74 -1.44 -23.59
CA ARG A 172 -1.98 -1.11 -22.85
C ARG A 172 -2.20 -2.12 -21.71
N THR A 173 -1.29 -2.22 -20.76
CA THR A 173 -1.26 -3.17 -19.66
C THR A 173 -0.75 -2.44 -18.44
N LEU A 174 -1.41 -2.62 -17.31
CA LEU A 174 -1.03 -1.98 -16.05
C LEU A 174 -0.13 -2.93 -15.27
N ASP A 175 1.13 -2.55 -15.11
CA ASP A 175 2.09 -3.28 -14.30
C ASP A 175 1.92 -2.93 -12.82
N LEU A 176 1.65 -3.96 -12.01
CA LEU A 176 1.39 -3.86 -10.58
C LEU A 176 2.41 -4.70 -9.82
N TRP A 177 3.01 -4.12 -8.79
CA TRP A 177 3.92 -4.80 -7.87
C TRP A 177 3.12 -5.39 -6.72
N LEU A 178 3.02 -6.72 -6.67
CA LEU A 178 2.38 -7.43 -5.57
C LEU A 178 3.38 -7.54 -4.40
N VAL A 179 3.19 -6.70 -3.38
CA VAL A 179 4.07 -6.62 -2.20
C VAL A 179 3.53 -7.43 -1.01
N ALA A 180 2.24 -7.77 -1.01
CA ALA A 180 1.63 -8.77 -0.15
C ALA A 180 0.43 -9.42 -0.87
N ASP A 181 -0.13 -10.51 -0.34
CA ASP A 181 -1.18 -11.29 -1.01
C ASP A 181 -2.39 -10.46 -1.48
N GLN A 182 -2.74 -9.41 -0.73
CA GLN A 182 -3.83 -8.49 -1.07
C GLN A 182 -3.38 -7.04 -1.27
N LEU A 183 -2.07 -6.78 -1.35
CA LEU A 183 -1.53 -5.44 -1.55
C LEU A 183 -0.71 -5.37 -2.84
N ALA A 184 -1.22 -4.59 -3.78
CA ALA A 184 -0.51 -4.21 -4.99
C ALA A 184 -0.14 -2.73 -4.98
N ILE A 185 0.97 -2.40 -5.62
CA ILE A 185 1.41 -1.02 -5.84
C ILE A 185 1.56 -0.81 -7.34
N MET A 186 0.90 0.20 -7.89
CA MET A 186 1.21 0.75 -9.19
C MET A 186 2.27 1.84 -8.99
N PRO A 187 3.56 1.56 -9.27
CA PRO A 187 4.59 2.56 -9.13
C PRO A 187 4.35 3.70 -10.13
N ASN A 188 4.62 4.93 -9.69
CA ASN A 188 5.03 6.07 -10.52
C ASN A 188 4.36 6.18 -11.91
N PRO A 189 3.06 6.47 -12.00
CA PRO A 189 2.41 6.82 -13.24
C PRO A 189 2.67 8.30 -13.52
N LEU A 190 3.93 8.68 -13.80
CA LEU A 190 4.33 10.06 -14.13
C LEU A 190 3.49 10.67 -15.25
N THR A 191 2.85 9.82 -16.03
CA THR A 191 2.05 10.11 -17.20
C THR A 191 0.63 9.53 -17.05
N LEU A 192 0.09 9.41 -15.84
CA LEU A 192 -1.37 9.52 -15.68
C LEU A 192 -1.67 11.01 -15.49
N PRO A 193 -1.70 11.83 -16.56
CA PRO A 193 -2.60 12.96 -16.48
C PRO A 193 -3.95 12.36 -16.13
N LEU A 194 -4.67 12.98 -15.22
CA LEU A 194 -6.06 12.61 -14.95
C LEU A 194 -6.95 13.11 -16.12
N SER A 195 -6.51 12.76 -17.34
CA SER A 195 -7.21 12.78 -18.61
C SER A 195 -8.13 11.55 -18.69
N ALA A 196 -8.78 11.34 -19.84
CA ALA A 196 -9.64 10.17 -20.07
C ALA A 196 -8.89 8.85 -19.82
N GLU A 197 -7.61 8.78 -20.21
CA GLU A 197 -6.73 7.64 -19.95
C GLU A 197 -6.48 7.43 -18.45
N GLY A 198 -6.31 8.53 -17.70
CA GLY A 198 -6.20 8.54 -16.25
C GLY A 198 -7.38 7.85 -15.55
N GLU A 199 -8.58 8.22 -15.97
CA GLU A 199 -9.82 7.66 -15.44
C GLU A 199 -10.00 6.19 -15.82
N GLU A 200 -9.64 5.78 -17.05
CA GLU A 200 -9.70 4.38 -17.47
C GLU A 200 -8.79 3.48 -16.60
N VAL A 201 -7.59 3.97 -16.28
CA VAL A 201 -6.69 3.28 -15.35
C VAL A 201 -7.29 3.17 -13.96
N LEU A 202 -7.75 4.28 -13.38
CA LEU A 202 -8.38 4.25 -12.06
C LEU A 202 -9.63 3.36 -12.04
N ALA A 203 -10.42 3.33 -13.10
CA ALA A 203 -11.55 2.44 -13.26
C ALA A 203 -11.13 0.97 -13.31
N SER A 204 -10.10 0.63 -14.09
CA SER A 204 -9.53 -0.73 -14.15
C SER A 204 -8.99 -1.20 -12.80
N LEU A 205 -8.23 -0.35 -12.11
CA LEU A 205 -7.74 -0.67 -10.76
C LEU A 205 -8.89 -0.79 -9.76
N THR A 206 -9.90 0.06 -9.87
CA THR A 206 -11.10 -0.02 -9.03
C THR A 206 -11.90 -1.30 -9.33
N ALA A 207 -11.90 -1.83 -10.55
CA ALA A 207 -12.55 -3.12 -10.83
C ALA A 207 -11.80 -4.29 -10.13
N ALA A 208 -10.47 -4.23 -10.09
CA ALA A 208 -9.64 -5.31 -9.56
C ALA A 208 -9.37 -5.27 -8.05
N ALA A 209 -9.48 -4.10 -7.42
CA ALA A 209 -9.24 -3.92 -5.99
C ALA A 209 -10.52 -3.49 -5.25
N ASP A 210 -10.66 -3.87 -3.99
CA ASP A 210 -11.80 -3.42 -3.17
C ASP A 210 -11.66 -1.92 -2.84
N VAL A 211 -10.43 -1.46 -2.63
CA VAL A 211 -10.06 -0.05 -2.41
C VAL A 211 -8.79 0.28 -3.21
N VAL A 212 -8.84 1.40 -3.93
CA VAL A 212 -7.68 2.04 -4.55
C VAL A 212 -7.26 3.20 -3.66
N VAL A 213 -6.04 3.13 -3.12
CA VAL A 213 -5.46 4.19 -2.29
C VAL A 213 -4.48 4.98 -3.14
N ILE A 214 -4.67 6.28 -3.21
CA ILE A 214 -3.82 7.16 -4.01
C ILE A 214 -2.87 7.87 -3.06
N ASP A 215 -1.59 7.52 -3.17
CA ASP A 215 -0.50 8.23 -2.52
C ASP A 215 -0.21 9.48 -3.35
N GLY A 216 -1.04 10.50 -3.12
CA GLY A 216 -1.13 11.69 -3.96
C GLY A 216 -0.37 12.90 -3.42
N PRO A 217 -0.38 14.02 -4.15
CA PRO A 217 0.27 15.28 -3.77
C PRO A 217 -0.14 15.76 -2.36
N ALA A 218 0.68 16.64 -1.78
CA ALA A 218 0.35 17.28 -0.51
C ALA A 218 -0.70 18.39 -0.72
N ALA A 219 -1.38 18.80 0.35
CA ALA A 219 -2.45 19.80 0.29
C ALA A 219 -1.95 21.25 0.06
N ASP A 220 -0.64 21.47 -0.04
CA ASP A 220 -0.04 22.74 -0.47
C ASP A 220 0.38 22.74 -1.95
N ASP A 221 0.30 21.59 -2.63
CA ASP A 221 0.48 21.45 -4.08
C ASP A 221 -0.86 21.69 -4.79
N LEU A 222 -1.10 22.94 -5.18
CA LEU A 222 -2.37 23.37 -5.78
C LEU A 222 -2.66 22.70 -7.13
N ASP A 223 -1.63 22.52 -7.96
CA ASP A 223 -1.76 21.84 -9.25
C ASP A 223 -2.10 20.37 -9.04
N GLY A 224 -1.43 19.75 -8.06
CA GLY A 224 -1.75 18.39 -7.61
C GLY A 224 -3.18 18.26 -7.08
N ILE A 225 -3.66 19.19 -6.26
CA ILE A 225 -5.06 19.21 -5.77
C ILE A 225 -6.03 19.28 -6.94
N ALA A 226 -5.80 20.19 -7.89
CA ALA A 226 -6.68 20.37 -9.04
C ALA A 226 -6.79 19.07 -9.86
N ALA A 227 -5.66 18.37 -10.04
CA ALA A 227 -5.64 17.08 -10.73
C ALA A 227 -6.51 16.04 -10.01
N MET A 228 -6.49 15.98 -8.67
CA MET A 228 -7.23 14.96 -7.91
C MET A 228 -8.75 15.13 -7.94
N ARG A 229 -9.26 16.31 -8.30
CA ARG A 229 -10.69 16.62 -8.24
C ARG A 229 -11.48 15.78 -9.24
N GLY A 230 -12.54 15.13 -8.77
CA GLY A 230 -13.39 14.26 -9.61
C GLY A 230 -12.88 12.82 -9.76
N HIS A 231 -11.64 12.53 -9.37
CA HIS A 231 -11.05 11.19 -9.48
C HIS A 231 -11.03 10.41 -8.18
N VAL A 232 -11.38 11.06 -7.07
CA VAL A 232 -11.38 10.47 -5.72
C VAL A 232 -12.70 10.65 -5.01
N ASP A 233 -13.07 9.63 -4.24
CA ASP A 233 -14.33 9.59 -3.51
C ASP A 233 -14.23 10.26 -2.13
N GLY A 234 -13.01 10.36 -1.60
CA GLY A 234 -12.74 11.08 -0.37
C GLY A 234 -11.27 11.11 0.02
N VAL A 235 -10.99 11.97 1.00
CA VAL A 235 -9.64 12.35 1.41
C VAL A 235 -9.41 12.00 2.88
N LEU A 236 -8.29 11.36 3.17
CA LEU A 236 -7.72 11.27 4.51
C LEU A 236 -6.52 12.22 4.58
N LEU A 237 -6.61 13.23 5.44
CA LEU A 237 -5.56 14.23 5.61
C LEU A 237 -4.56 13.77 6.68
N VAL A 238 -3.27 13.79 6.36
CA VAL A 238 -2.18 13.43 7.27
C VAL A 238 -1.51 14.71 7.76
N ALA A 239 -1.46 14.90 9.07
CA ALA A 239 -0.86 16.05 9.72
C ALA A 239 0.04 15.60 10.88
N ARG A 240 0.95 16.47 11.32
CA ARG A 240 1.67 16.32 12.59
C ARG A 240 1.14 17.33 13.61
N PRO A 241 1.38 17.15 14.92
CA PRO A 241 0.95 18.12 15.93
C PRO A 241 1.40 19.56 15.66
N VAL A 242 2.62 19.73 15.15
CA VAL A 242 3.15 21.04 14.78
C VAL A 242 2.34 21.73 13.68
N ASP A 243 1.69 20.96 12.80
CA ASP A 243 0.89 21.52 11.71
C ASP A 243 -0.45 22.10 12.23
N LEU A 244 -0.96 21.57 13.36
CA LEU A 244 -2.10 22.13 14.07
C LEU A 244 -1.73 23.46 14.75
N ALA A 245 -0.57 23.51 15.40
CA ALA A 245 -0.13 24.72 16.12
C ALA A 245 0.23 25.90 15.19
N THR A 246 0.57 25.61 13.93
CA THR A 246 1.05 26.61 12.97
C THR A 246 -0.03 27.09 11.99
N GLY A 247 -1.28 26.62 12.12
CA GLY A 247 -2.37 26.98 11.20
C GLY A 247 -2.28 26.29 9.81
N ARG A 248 -1.29 25.40 9.60
CA ARG A 248 -1.10 24.72 8.32
C ARG A 248 -2.21 23.71 8.04
N PHE A 249 -2.73 23.09 9.10
CA PHE A 249 -3.86 22.19 9.00
C PHE A 249 -5.12 22.88 8.48
N GLU A 250 -5.46 24.04 9.04
CA GLU A 250 -6.61 24.86 8.64
C GLU A 250 -6.45 25.38 7.20
N ALA A 251 -5.24 25.82 6.84
CA ALA A 251 -4.93 26.22 5.48
C ALA A 251 -5.09 25.05 4.49
N ALA A 252 -4.65 23.84 4.86
CA ALA A 252 -4.84 22.64 4.05
C ALA A 252 -6.33 22.29 3.88
N LEU A 253 -7.12 22.37 4.95
CA LEU A 253 -8.58 22.18 4.87
C LEU A 253 -9.24 23.20 3.94
N GLY A 254 -8.82 24.47 4.00
CA GLY A 254 -9.31 25.52 3.09
C GLY A 254 -9.03 25.20 1.62
N ARG A 255 -7.82 24.70 1.31
CA ARG A 255 -7.43 24.30 -0.06
C ARG A 255 -8.16 23.05 -0.54
N LEU A 256 -8.44 22.12 0.38
CA LEU A 256 -9.22 20.91 0.11
C LEU A 256 -10.74 21.16 0.17
N SER A 257 -11.18 22.42 0.23
CA SER A 257 -12.59 22.77 0.10
C SER A 257 -13.16 22.20 -1.21
N GLY A 258 -14.29 21.50 -1.09
CA GLY A 258 -14.92 20.77 -2.19
C GLY A 258 -14.51 19.30 -2.32
N PHE A 259 -13.52 18.83 -1.56
CA PHE A 259 -13.29 17.40 -1.39
C PHE A 259 -14.11 16.85 -0.22
N ARG A 260 -14.48 15.57 -0.31
CA ARG A 260 -15.12 14.87 0.79
C ARG A 260 -14.07 14.38 1.78
N MET A 261 -13.94 15.07 2.92
CA MET A 261 -13.08 14.62 4.00
C MET A 261 -13.67 13.36 4.66
N ILE A 262 -12.84 12.32 4.76
CA ILE A 262 -13.17 11.09 5.49
C ILE A 262 -12.67 11.20 6.93
N GLY A 263 -11.52 11.83 7.10
CA GLY A 263 -10.93 12.07 8.40
C GLY A 263 -9.54 12.68 8.31
N THR A 264 -8.90 12.73 9.48
CA THR A 264 -7.52 13.16 9.65
C THR A 264 -6.73 12.09 10.38
N PHE A 265 -5.49 11.85 9.98
CA PHE A 265 -4.52 11.02 10.69
C PHE A 265 -3.43 11.91 11.28
N LEU A 266 -3.27 11.90 12.60
CA LEU A 266 -2.20 12.60 13.28
C LEU A 266 -0.97 11.70 13.38
N ASN A 267 0.06 12.02 12.61
CA ASN A 267 1.31 11.27 12.52
C ASN A 267 2.37 11.83 13.48
N GLY A 268 3.25 10.96 13.99
CA GLY A 268 4.41 11.37 14.79
C GLY A 268 4.10 11.71 16.25
N THR A 269 3.02 11.16 16.80
CA THR A 269 2.71 11.20 18.24
C THR A 269 2.81 9.81 18.86
N PRO A 270 3.09 9.69 20.17
CA PRO A 270 2.87 8.44 20.89
C PRO A 270 1.42 7.96 20.78
N ASP A 271 0.47 8.88 20.59
CA ASP A 271 -0.93 8.58 20.34
C ASP A 271 -1.27 8.89 18.88
N GLU A 272 -0.69 8.16 17.91
CA GLU A 272 -1.14 8.31 16.51
C GLU A 272 -2.62 7.96 16.45
N VAL A 273 -3.43 8.94 16.09
CA VAL A 273 -4.89 8.84 16.18
C VAL A 273 -5.47 9.23 14.83
N MET A 274 -6.30 8.34 14.31
CA MET A 274 -7.24 8.70 13.26
C MET A 274 -8.48 9.32 13.88
N ARG A 275 -8.84 10.53 13.45
CA ARG A 275 -10.14 11.14 13.71
C ARG A 275 -11.00 11.01 12.47
N VAL A 276 -12.17 10.40 12.62
CA VAL A 276 -13.17 10.27 11.56
C VAL A 276 -14.15 11.44 11.66
N GLY A 277 -14.49 12.03 10.52
CA GLY A 277 -15.39 13.19 10.45
C GLY A 277 -14.74 14.38 9.74
N GLY A 278 -15.57 15.15 9.05
CA GLY A 278 -15.24 16.49 8.56
C GLY A 278 -15.89 17.54 9.45
#